data_AF-A0A958X7C2-F1
#
_entry.id   AF-A0A958X7C2-F1
#
_cell.length_a   1.000
_cell.length_b   1.000
_cell.length_c   1.000
_cell.angle_alpha   90.00
_cell.angle_beta   90.00
_cell.angle_gamma   90.00
#
_symmetry.space_group_name_H-M   'P 1'
#
loop_
_entity.id
_entity.type
_entity.pdbx_description
1 polymer ?
#
loop_
_entity_poly.entity_id
_entity_poly.type
_entity_poly.pdbx_seq_one_letter_code
_entity_poly.pdbx_strand_id
1 'polypeptide(L)'
;MTVSNAAGSNTATQTNYVTVNPAPTAGFSSNVNGAVATFTNNSANATGYVWDFGDNSNSNLANPTHTYANDGTYTVTLTATGPCGTATFTQNVVIITEPTAGFTANTTTGCATLSV
;
A
#
# COMPACT_ATOMS: atom_id res chain seq x y z
N MET A 1 -35.77 49.15 21.51
CA MET A 1 -34.95 49.81 22.54
C MET A 1 -35.20 49.14 23.86
N THR A 2 -34.22 48.41 24.39
CA THR A 2 -34.10 48.05 25.81
C THR A 2 -32.68 47.53 26.04
N VAL A 3 -32.04 48.03 27.09
CA VAL A 3 -30.72 47.67 27.62
C VAL A 3 -30.90 46.77 28.84
N SER A 4 -29.99 45.79 29.04
CA SER A 4 -29.83 45.01 30.27
C SER A 4 -28.52 44.19 30.16
N ASN A 5 -27.43 44.53 30.85
CA ASN A 5 -27.06 44.30 32.27
C ASN A 5 -26.15 43.06 32.45
N ALA A 6 -25.06 43.26 33.22
CA ALA A 6 -24.07 42.27 33.64
C ALA A 6 -24.62 41.25 34.66
N ALA A 7 -25.11 40.11 34.18
CA ALA A 7 -25.16 38.85 34.92
C ALA A 7 -25.40 37.69 33.95
N GLY A 8 -24.40 36.81 33.81
CA GLY A 8 -24.58 35.50 33.18
C GLY A 8 -24.69 35.52 31.66
N SER A 9 -23.59 35.21 30.98
CA SER A 9 -23.69 34.66 29.63
C SER A 9 -24.18 33.22 29.76
N ASN A 10 -25.48 33.01 29.65
CA ASN A 10 -25.99 31.70 29.25
C ASN A 10 -25.87 31.64 27.72
N THR A 11 -24.69 31.28 27.22
CA THR A 11 -24.63 30.68 25.88
C THR A 11 -25.30 29.31 25.98
N ALA A 12 -26.58 29.25 25.65
CA ALA A 12 -27.20 28.02 25.20
C ALA A 12 -26.62 27.73 23.80
N THR A 13 -25.42 27.17 23.77
CA THR A 13 -24.79 26.72 22.53
C THR A 13 -25.57 25.49 22.08
N GLN A 14 -26.43 25.68 21.09
CA GLN A 14 -27.12 24.59 20.40
C GLN A 14 -26.06 23.66 19.80
N THR A 15 -25.73 22.59 20.50
CA THR A 15 -24.93 21.47 19.99
C THR A 15 -25.72 20.77 18.90
N ASN A 16 -25.52 21.18 17.64
CA ASN A 16 -26.05 20.45 16.49
C ASN A 16 -24.98 20.34 15.37
N TYR A 17 -24.28 19.19 15.40
CA TYR A 17 -23.81 18.36 14.28
C TYR A 17 -23.20 19.02 13.02
N VAL A 18 -22.04 19.67 13.14
CA VAL A 18 -21.11 19.73 12.00
C VAL A 18 -19.92 18.84 12.33
N THR A 19 -20.06 17.53 12.08
CA THR A 19 -18.90 16.63 12.10
C THR A 19 -18.08 16.97 10.86
N VAL A 20 -17.05 17.80 11.02
CA VAL A 20 -16.11 18.06 9.92
C VAL A 20 -15.30 16.79 9.73
N ASN A 21 -15.61 16.01 8.70
CA ASN A 21 -14.82 14.83 8.38
C ASN A 21 -13.41 15.28 7.96
N PRO A 22 -12.35 14.74 8.57
CA PRO A 22 -10.99 15.05 8.15
C PRO A 22 -10.71 14.53 6.74
N ALA A 23 -9.83 15.22 6.01
CA ALA A 23 -9.36 14.78 4.69
C ALA A 23 -8.67 13.40 4.79
N PRO A 24 -8.83 12.52 3.77
CA PRO A 24 -8.12 11.26 3.73
C PRO A 24 -6.61 11.49 3.64
N THR A 25 -5.84 10.61 4.27
CA THR A 25 -4.39 10.51 4.06
C THR A 25 -4.10 9.12 3.51
N ALA A 26 -3.44 9.05 2.36
CA ALA A 26 -3.02 7.79 1.77
C ALA A 26 -1.63 7.40 2.29
N GLY A 27 -1.46 6.12 2.57
CA GLY A 27 -0.19 5.56 2.99
C GLY A 27 -0.25 4.04 3.02
N PHE A 28 0.87 3.39 2.73
CA PHE A 28 0.99 1.94 2.85
C PHE A 28 2.43 1.51 3.13
N SER A 29 2.55 0.25 3.54
CA SER A 29 3.82 -0.48 3.59
C SER A 29 3.73 -1.73 2.73
N SER A 30 4.78 -2.03 1.97
CA SER A 30 4.91 -3.26 1.19
C SER A 30 5.92 -4.21 1.81
N ASN A 31 5.65 -5.51 1.76
CA ASN A 31 6.63 -6.56 2.07
C ASN A 31 6.72 -7.53 0.89
N VAL A 32 7.93 -7.74 0.38
CA VAL A 32 8.21 -8.55 -0.80
C VAL A 32 8.87 -9.85 -0.37
N ASN A 33 8.37 -10.97 -0.88
CA ASN A 33 8.94 -12.30 -0.70
C ASN A 33 8.99 -13.01 -2.07
N GLY A 34 10.15 -12.96 -2.73
CA GLY A 34 10.30 -13.45 -4.10
C GLY A 34 9.38 -12.69 -5.06
N ALA A 35 8.52 -13.44 -5.79
CA ALA A 35 7.54 -12.89 -6.72
C ALA A 35 6.29 -12.30 -6.04
N VAL A 36 6.09 -12.54 -4.74
CA VAL A 36 4.86 -12.15 -4.03
C VAL A 36 5.10 -10.89 -3.22
N ALA A 37 4.30 -9.85 -3.46
CA ALA A 37 4.26 -8.64 -2.64
C ALA A 37 2.96 -8.57 -1.85
N THR A 38 3.09 -8.31 -0.56
CA THR A 38 1.97 -8.07 0.37
C THR A 38 1.91 -6.59 0.71
N PHE A 39 0.73 -6.00 0.65
CA PHE A 39 0.51 -4.59 0.90
C PHE A 39 -0.36 -4.38 2.12
N THR A 40 0.09 -3.55 3.04
CA THR A 40 -0.66 -3.14 4.23
C THR A 40 -1.03 -1.68 4.09
N ASN A 41 -2.33 -1.40 4.10
CA ASN A 41 -2.87 -0.07 4.04
C ASN A 41 -2.74 0.62 5.41
N ASN A 42 -2.07 1.77 5.40
CA ASN A 42 -1.87 2.64 6.57
C ASN A 42 -2.60 3.99 6.36
N SER A 43 -3.64 4.00 5.52
CA SER A 43 -4.40 5.20 5.19
C SER A 43 -5.30 5.58 6.36
N ALA A 44 -5.52 6.88 6.53
CA ALA A 44 -6.40 7.43 7.55
C ALA A 44 -7.57 8.17 6.89
N ASN A 45 -8.74 8.12 7.54
CA ASN A 45 -9.95 8.84 7.11
C ASN A 45 -10.44 8.48 5.69
N ALA A 46 -10.11 7.29 5.21
CA ALA A 46 -10.53 6.76 3.93
C ALA A 46 -11.51 5.59 4.10
N THR A 47 -12.46 5.48 3.18
CA THR A 47 -13.51 4.45 3.15
C THR A 47 -13.42 3.56 1.91
N GLY A 48 -12.61 3.94 0.92
CA GLY A 48 -12.39 3.16 -0.30
C GLY A 48 -10.91 3.17 -0.71
N TYR A 49 -10.49 2.10 -1.38
CA TYR A 49 -9.09 1.89 -1.78
C TYR A 49 -9.04 1.38 -3.22
N VAL A 50 -8.09 1.92 -3.98
CA VAL A 50 -7.74 1.43 -5.31
C VAL A 50 -6.22 1.32 -5.37
N TRP A 51 -5.74 0.13 -5.65
CA TRP A 51 -4.34 -0.18 -5.84
C TRP A 51 -4.06 -0.32 -7.33
N ASP A 52 -2.98 0.30 -7.78
CA ASP A 52 -2.34 0.05 -9.06
C ASP A 52 -0.95 -0.53 -8.76
N PHE A 53 -0.67 -1.74 -9.23
CA PHE A 53 0.60 -2.41 -8.96
C PHE A 53 1.71 -2.04 -9.96
N GLY A 54 1.41 -1.24 -10.98
CA GLY A 54 2.40 -0.83 -11.99
C GLY A 54 2.72 -1.90 -13.03
N ASP A 55 1.97 -3.00 -13.06
CA ASP A 55 2.06 -4.10 -14.03
C ASP A 55 0.75 -4.28 -14.83
N ASN A 56 -0.06 -3.22 -14.89
CA ASN A 56 -1.43 -3.19 -15.42
C ASN A 56 -2.47 -3.96 -14.59
N SER A 57 -2.11 -4.47 -13.41
CA SER A 57 -3.05 -5.06 -12.45
C SER A 57 -3.49 -4.06 -11.39
N ASN A 58 -4.73 -4.22 -10.90
CA ASN A 58 -5.29 -3.39 -9.84
C ASN A 58 -6.03 -4.21 -8.78
N SER A 59 -6.28 -3.61 -7.62
CA SER A 59 -7.09 -4.22 -6.56
C SER A 59 -7.90 -3.18 -5.80
N ASN A 60 -9.06 -3.60 -5.26
CA ASN A 60 -9.88 -2.77 -4.39
C ASN A 60 -9.89 -3.26 -2.93
N LEU A 61 -9.07 -4.26 -2.61
CA LEU A 61 -8.93 -4.76 -1.24
C LEU A 61 -8.22 -3.73 -0.37
N ALA A 62 -8.54 -3.70 0.92
CA ALA A 62 -7.81 -2.87 1.87
C ALA A 62 -6.34 -3.31 1.95
N ASN A 63 -6.07 -4.60 2.11
CA ASN A 63 -4.71 -5.16 2.21
C ASN A 63 -4.53 -6.27 1.16
N PRO A 64 -4.21 -5.94 -0.10
CA PRO A 64 -4.06 -6.94 -1.15
C PRO A 64 -2.72 -7.68 -1.05
N THR A 65 -2.71 -8.89 -1.58
CA THR A 65 -1.50 -9.61 -1.95
C THR A 65 -1.47 -9.72 -3.47
N HIS A 66 -0.32 -9.41 -4.08
CA HIS A 66 -0.14 -9.45 -5.53
C HIS A 66 1.09 -10.26 -5.88
N THR A 67 1.00 -11.05 -6.95
CA THR A 67 2.11 -11.87 -7.45
C THR A 67 2.56 -11.32 -8.79
N TYR A 68 3.81 -10.90 -8.89
CA TYR A 68 4.39 -10.38 -10.12
C TYR A 68 4.95 -11.51 -10.98
N ALA A 69 4.74 -11.40 -12.29
CA ALA A 69 5.18 -12.43 -13.24
C ALA A 69 6.68 -12.37 -13.56
N ASN A 70 7.27 -11.17 -13.51
CA ASN A 70 8.67 -10.93 -13.87
C ASN A 70 9.36 -10.15 -12.75
N ASP A 71 10.68 -10.34 -12.64
CA ASP A 71 11.52 -9.50 -11.79
C ASP A 71 11.61 -8.08 -12.37
N GLY A 72 11.65 -7.08 -11.49
CA GLY A 72 11.65 -5.69 -11.93
C GLY A 72 11.34 -4.71 -10.80
N THR A 73 11.39 -3.42 -11.13
CA THR A 73 10.93 -2.36 -10.24
C THR A 73 9.55 -1.89 -10.71
N TYR A 74 8.57 -2.03 -9.83
CA TYR A 74 7.18 -1.67 -10.09
C TYR A 74 6.79 -0.44 -9.29
N THR A 75 6.06 0.49 -9.92
CA THR A 75 5.59 1.71 -9.26
C THR A 75 4.18 1.46 -8.75
N VAL A 76 4.06 1.18 -7.45
CA VAL A 76 2.79 0.87 -6.81
C VAL A 76 2.13 2.15 -6.34
N THR A 77 0.87 2.36 -6.71
CA THR A 77 0.07 3.52 -6.30
C THR A 77 -1.18 3.08 -5.55
N LEU A 78 -1.39 3.66 -4.37
CA LEU A 78 -2.61 3.54 -3.59
C LEU A 78 -3.39 4.85 -3.70
N THR A 79 -4.63 4.75 -4.16
CA THR A 79 -5.62 5.83 -4.08
C THR A 79 -6.61 5.52 -2.97
N ALA A 80 -6.60 6.34 -1.93
CA ALA A 80 -7.51 6.26 -0.80
C ALA A 80 -8.63 7.30 -0.96
N THR A 81 -9.88 6.87 -1.01
CA THR A 81 -11.06 7.72 -1.18
C THR A 81 -11.80 7.83 0.15
N GLY A 82 -12.08 9.06 0.59
CA GLY A 82 -12.83 9.34 1.80
C GLY A 82 -13.98 10.33 1.57
N PRO A 83 -14.77 10.65 2.60
CA PRO A 83 -15.92 11.55 2.50
C PRO A 83 -15.57 12.97 2.02
N CYS A 84 -14.32 13.38 2.25
CA CYS A 84 -13.83 14.74 1.96
C CYS A 84 -12.82 14.79 0.81
N GLY A 85 -12.76 13.76 -0.04
CA GLY A 85 -11.94 13.76 -1.25
C GLY A 85 -11.14 12.47 -1.44
N THR A 86 -10.02 12.57 -2.13
CA THR A 86 -9.10 11.47 -2.40
C THR A 86 -7.67 11.86 -2.03
N ALA A 87 -6.90 10.88 -1.60
CA ALA A 87 -5.46 11.00 -1.39
C ALA A 87 -4.75 9.90 -2.15
N THR A 88 -3.55 10.18 -2.64
CA THR A 88 -2.73 9.23 -3.38
C THR A 88 -1.37 9.08 -2.73
N PHE A 89 -0.86 7.85 -2.72
CA PHE A 89 0.47 7.54 -2.24
C PHE A 89 1.13 6.55 -3.20
N THR A 90 2.37 6.83 -3.59
CA THR A 90 3.12 6.04 -4.57
C THR A 90 4.45 5.61 -3.98
N GLN A 91 4.83 4.36 -4.21
CA GLN A 91 6.10 3.79 -3.77
C GLN A 91 6.64 2.78 -4.80
N ASN A 92 7.94 2.80 -5.03
CA ASN A 92 8.62 1.82 -5.86
C ASN A 92 8.85 0.53 -5.07
N VAL A 93 8.43 -0.60 -5.63
CA VAL A 93 8.60 -1.94 -5.07
C VAL A 93 9.50 -2.74 -5.99
N VAL A 94 10.57 -3.30 -5.44
CA VAL A 94 11.53 -4.12 -6.20
C VAL A 94 11.17 -5.58 -6.00
N ILE A 95 10.91 -6.27 -7.10
CA ILE A 95 10.61 -7.70 -7.15
C ILE A 95 11.84 -8.41 -7.69
N ILE A 96 12.37 -9.31 -6.87
CA ILE A 96 13.49 -10.18 -7.21
C ILE A 96 13.16 -11.58 -6.73
N THR A 97 12.99 -12.51 -7.66
CA THR A 97 12.93 -13.94 -7.33
C THR A 97 14.33 -14.45 -7.00
N GLU A 98 14.42 -15.34 -6.01
CA GLU A 98 15.69 -16.02 -5.77
C GLU A 98 16.09 -16.81 -7.02
N PRO A 99 17.37 -16.75 -7.44
CA PRO A 99 17.81 -17.53 -8.58
C PRO A 99 17.55 -19.01 -8.27
N THR A 100 16.71 -19.66 -9.08
CA THR A 100 16.60 -21.11 -9.02
C THR A 100 17.96 -21.67 -9.41
N ALA A 101 18.70 -22.19 -8.43
CA ALA A 101 20.02 -22.77 -8.67
C ALA A 101 19.86 -24.02 -9.55
N GLY A 102 19.99 -23.82 -10.86
CA GLY A 102 20.04 -24.87 -11.86
C GLY A 102 21.39 -25.59 -11.79
N PHE A 103 21.68 -26.32 -10.72
CA PHE A 103 22.73 -27.33 -10.76
C PHE A 103 22.20 -28.54 -11.54
N THR A 104 22.22 -28.46 -12.87
CA THR A 104 22.31 -29.69 -13.67
C THR A 104 23.73 -30.23 -13.49
N ALA A 105 23.93 -31.04 -12.45
CA ALA A 105 25.12 -31.88 -12.33
C ALA A 105 25.09 -32.91 -13.47
N ASN A 106 25.50 -32.48 -14.66
CA ASN A 106 25.72 -33.36 -15.80
C ASN A 106 27.18 -33.24 -16.24
N THR A 107 28.08 -33.65 -15.36
CA THR A 107 29.45 -34.00 -15.76
C THR A 107 29.62 -35.49 -15.59
N THR A 108 29.22 -36.17 -16.65
CA THR A 108 29.75 -37.40 -17.20
C THR A 108 31.13 -37.78 -16.66
N THR A 109 31.22 -39.01 -16.15
CA THR A 109 32.40 -39.77 -15.77
C THR A 109 33.65 -39.40 -16.57
N GLY A 110 34.67 -38.86 -15.89
CA GLY A 110 36.00 -38.63 -16.48
C GLY A 110 36.85 -39.89 -16.38
N CYS A 111 37.39 -40.36 -17.50
CA CYS A 111 38.48 -41.34 -17.52
C CYS A 111 39.78 -40.67 -17.10
N ALA A 112 40.49 -41.27 -16.15
CA ALA A 112 41.90 -41.02 -15.94
C ALA A 112 42.65 -42.35 -16.03
N THR A 113 43.18 -42.65 -17.21
CA THR A 113 44.32 -43.56 -17.33
C THR A 113 45.59 -42.75 -17.10
N LEU A 114 46.48 -43.23 -16.23
CA LEU A 114 47.86 -42.77 -16.22
C LEU A 114 48.78 -43.98 -16.17
N SER A 115 49.65 -44.04 -17.17
CA SER A 115 50.73 -44.99 -17.36
C SER A 115 51.84 -44.75 -16.33
N VAL A 116 52.37 -45.83 -15.76
CA VAL A 116 53.79 -45.95 -15.43
C VAL A 116 54.27 -47.32 -15.85
#